data_AF-A0A4U6D7K7-F1
#
_entry.id   AF-A0A4U6D7K7-F1
#
_cell.length_a   1.000
_cell.length_b   1.000
_cell.length_c   1.000
_cell.angle_alpha   90.00
_cell.angle_beta   90.00
_cell.angle_gamma   90.00
#
_symmetry.space_group_name_H-M   'P 1'
#
loop_
_entity.id
_entity.type
_entity.pdbx_description
1 polymer ?
#
loop_
_entity_poly.entity_id
_entity_poly.type
_entity_poly.pdbx_seq_one_letter_code
_entity_poly.pdbx_strand_id
1 'polypeptide(L)'
;MEDIENKLHKLRVDLYTSDFVDAEEKIRKFRSEYSSISLNPYIEGKLTMLLIDSYSISGRLAEALDLSINLQKSNDISDNIRLLLTLIIAQTLTDLGRSSEINAIIETSLDDERYLKPLNGWMFLDILSFYTFHSENSYKLFEKQLKNIEDYLGIALDRNNIGNSISTTRHSWLSEKTTLNDIRSSKSLLSMEEYKRSILDFISIAKFKPHILEAERLIGSLQ
;
A
#
# COMPACT_ATOMS: atom_id res chain seq x y z
N MET A 1 -15.10 22.71 2.02
CA MET A 1 -14.21 21.53 1.84
C MET A 1 -13.67 21.03 3.17
N GLU A 2 -13.20 21.88 4.07
CA GLU A 2 -12.69 21.49 5.40
C GLU A 2 -13.69 20.67 6.24
N ASP A 3 -14.98 21.03 6.22
CA ASP A 3 -16.05 20.27 6.89
C ASP A 3 -16.26 18.84 6.31
N ILE A 4 -16.07 18.67 5.00
CA ILE A 4 -16.25 17.35 4.35
C ILE A 4 -15.09 16.42 4.70
N GLU A 5 -13.85 16.93 4.66
CA GLU A 5 -12.66 16.15 5.03
C GLU A 5 -12.71 15.68 6.49
N ASN A 6 -13.16 16.55 7.40
CA ASN A 6 -13.34 16.18 8.81
C ASN A 6 -14.42 15.10 8.98
N LYS A 7 -15.53 15.18 8.23
CA LYS A 7 -16.57 14.14 8.25
C LYS A 7 -16.07 12.81 7.67
N LEU A 8 -15.33 12.82 6.57
CA LEU A 8 -14.69 11.62 6.01
C LEU A 8 -13.69 10.99 6.98
N HIS A 9 -12.89 11.82 7.65
CA HIS A 9 -11.96 11.35 8.68
C HIS A 9 -12.71 10.68 9.84
N LYS A 10 -13.81 11.29 10.30
CA LYS A 10 -14.64 10.70 11.35
C LYS A 10 -15.26 9.36 10.91
N LEU A 11 -15.78 9.27 9.69
CA LEU A 11 -16.29 7.99 9.14
C LEU A 11 -15.20 6.91 9.13
N ARG A 12 -13.97 7.27 8.78
CA ARG A 12 -12.83 6.35 8.86
C ARG A 12 -12.55 5.90 10.29
N VAL A 13 -12.54 6.82 11.24
CA VAL A 13 -12.33 6.48 12.66
C VAL A 13 -13.43 5.56 13.16
N ASP A 14 -14.70 5.89 12.89
CA ASP A 14 -15.85 5.05 13.23
C ASP A 14 -15.67 3.63 12.64
N LEU A 15 -15.30 3.52 11.36
CA LEU A 15 -15.07 2.22 10.71
C LEU A 15 -14.07 1.32 11.46
N TYR A 16 -13.04 1.88 12.07
CA TYR A 16 -12.02 1.13 12.82
C TYR A 16 -12.27 1.05 14.33
N THR A 17 -13.36 1.64 14.84
CA THR A 17 -13.65 1.70 16.29
C THR A 17 -15.07 1.29 16.69
N SER A 18 -16.02 1.18 15.75
CA SER A 18 -17.42 0.79 16.00
C SER A 18 -17.79 -0.56 15.38
N ASP A 19 -19.00 -1.05 15.67
CA ASP A 19 -19.63 -2.17 14.95
C ASP A 19 -19.75 -1.83 13.45
N PHE A 20 -19.34 -2.75 12.58
CA PHE A 20 -19.17 -2.52 11.14
C PHE A 20 -20.48 -2.19 10.43
N VAL A 21 -21.61 -2.70 10.93
CA VAL A 21 -22.94 -2.46 10.34
C VAL A 21 -23.31 -0.98 10.47
N ASP A 22 -23.03 -0.36 11.62
CA ASP A 22 -23.26 1.07 11.86
C ASP A 22 -22.34 1.95 11.00
N ALA A 23 -21.08 1.52 10.80
CA ALA A 23 -20.14 2.24 9.94
C ALA A 23 -20.58 2.25 8.46
N GLU A 24 -21.06 1.12 7.91
CA GLU A 24 -21.59 1.05 6.54
C GLU A 24 -22.80 1.98 6.36
N GLU A 25 -23.75 1.94 7.29
CA GLU A 25 -24.94 2.78 7.24
C GLU A 25 -24.58 4.27 7.26
N LYS A 26 -23.65 4.67 8.12
CA LYS A 26 -23.14 6.05 8.18
C LYS A 26 -22.48 6.48 6.87
N ILE A 27 -21.69 5.61 6.24
CA ILE A 27 -21.05 5.92 4.94
C ILE A 27 -22.11 6.07 3.85
N ARG A 28 -23.11 5.18 3.79
CA ARG A 28 -24.20 5.25 2.81
C ARG A 28 -25.07 6.49 3.01
N LYS A 29 -25.41 6.80 4.27
CA LYS A 29 -26.15 8.00 4.62
C LYS A 29 -25.40 9.25 4.18
N PHE A 30 -24.12 9.35 4.51
CA PHE A 30 -23.27 10.45 4.05
C PHE A 30 -23.27 10.55 2.51
N ARG A 31 -23.06 9.44 1.79
CA ARG A 31 -23.12 9.45 0.33
C ARG A 31 -24.47 9.97 -0.20
N SER A 32 -25.58 9.57 0.42
CA SER A 32 -26.93 10.00 0.01
C SER A 32 -27.18 11.50 0.26
N GLU A 33 -26.73 12.04 1.40
CA GLU A 33 -26.87 13.47 1.73
C GLU A 33 -26.14 14.35 0.71
N TYR A 34 -24.98 13.89 0.24
CA TYR A 34 -24.14 14.65 -0.70
C TYR A 34 -24.37 14.28 -2.17
N SER A 35 -25.17 13.25 -2.48
CA SER A 35 -25.54 12.87 -3.84
C SER A 35 -26.26 13.99 -4.61
N SER A 36 -26.97 14.87 -3.89
CA SER A 36 -27.69 16.02 -4.43
C SER A 36 -26.79 17.19 -4.87
N ILE A 37 -25.51 17.19 -4.48
CA ILE A 37 -24.56 18.29 -4.69
C ILE A 37 -23.59 18.00 -5.85
N SER A 38 -23.71 16.85 -6.52
CA SER A 38 -22.67 16.32 -7.42
C SER A 38 -21.34 16.26 -6.68
N LEU A 39 -21.14 15.17 -5.95
CA LEU A 39 -19.88 14.90 -5.25
C LEU A 39 -18.72 15.05 -6.24
N ASN A 40 -17.72 15.86 -5.87
CA ASN A 40 -16.45 15.90 -6.59
C ASN A 40 -15.92 14.45 -6.68
N PRO A 41 -15.47 13.99 -7.86
CA PRO A 41 -14.93 12.64 -8.05
C PRO A 41 -13.89 12.21 -6.99
N TYR A 42 -13.13 13.17 -6.46
CA TYR A 42 -12.19 12.96 -5.36
C TYR A 42 -12.86 12.47 -4.06
N ILE A 43 -13.97 13.10 -3.67
CA ILE A 43 -14.73 12.73 -2.46
C ILE A 43 -15.42 11.39 -2.68
N GLU A 44 -15.98 11.19 -3.86
CA GLU A 44 -16.64 9.94 -4.24
C GLU A 44 -15.67 8.75 -4.24
N GLY A 45 -14.44 8.95 -4.71
CA GLY A 45 -13.36 7.97 -4.62
C GLY A 45 -13.02 7.62 -3.16
N LYS A 46 -12.91 8.61 -2.27
CA LYS A 46 -12.66 8.37 -0.83
C LYS A 46 -13.80 7.59 -0.16
N LEU A 47 -15.06 7.93 -0.45
CA LEU A 47 -16.21 7.20 0.09
C LEU A 47 -16.25 5.76 -0.42
N THR A 48 -15.93 5.55 -1.70
CA THR A 48 -15.83 4.21 -2.27
C THR A 48 -14.75 3.38 -1.57
N MET A 49 -13.58 3.97 -1.30
CA MET A 49 -12.53 3.31 -0.52
C MET A 49 -13.00 2.92 0.89
N LEU A 50 -13.72 3.78 1.60
CA LEU A 50 -14.27 3.46 2.92
C LEU A 50 -15.28 2.30 2.87
N LEU A 51 -16.08 2.21 1.81
CA LEU A 51 -16.98 1.07 1.61
C LEU A 51 -16.22 -0.23 1.30
N ILE A 52 -15.17 -0.16 0.48
CA ILE A 52 -14.28 -1.31 0.23
C ILE A 52 -13.70 -1.83 1.55
N ASP A 53 -13.19 -0.93 2.39
CA ASP A 53 -12.64 -1.28 3.71
C ASP A 53 -13.74 -1.92 4.60
N SER A 54 -14.94 -1.34 4.63
CA SER A 54 -16.08 -1.89 5.38
C SER A 54 -16.49 -3.29 4.92
N TYR A 55 -16.54 -3.53 3.61
CA TYR A 55 -16.83 -4.86 3.06
C TYR A 55 -15.71 -5.86 3.36
N SER A 56 -14.46 -5.43 3.28
CA SER A 56 -13.31 -6.29 3.58
C SER A 56 -13.33 -6.73 5.05
N ILE A 57 -13.53 -5.79 5.97
CA ILE A 57 -13.52 -6.06 7.42
C ILE A 57 -14.72 -6.93 7.83
N SER A 58 -15.88 -6.75 7.20
CA SER A 58 -17.08 -7.57 7.47
C SER A 58 -17.08 -8.94 6.78
N GLY A 59 -16.01 -9.30 6.05
CA GLY A 59 -15.90 -10.57 5.34
C GLY A 59 -16.70 -10.65 4.02
N ARG A 60 -17.26 -9.53 3.57
CA ARG A 60 -18.00 -9.38 2.30
C ARG A 60 -17.04 -9.20 1.12
N LEU A 61 -16.13 -10.15 0.97
CA LEU A 61 -14.98 -10.06 0.08
C LEU A 61 -15.37 -9.95 -1.41
N ALA A 62 -16.45 -10.60 -1.84
CA ALA A 62 -16.93 -10.50 -3.21
C ALA A 62 -17.40 -9.08 -3.54
N GLU A 63 -18.16 -8.44 -2.65
CA GLU A 63 -18.59 -7.06 -2.84
C GLU A 63 -17.42 -6.07 -2.77
N ALA A 64 -16.45 -6.31 -1.87
CA ALA A 64 -15.23 -5.52 -1.81
C ALA A 64 -14.43 -5.59 -3.12
N LEU A 65 -14.31 -6.79 -3.69
CA LEU A 65 -13.61 -7.04 -4.95
C LEU A 65 -14.28 -6.31 -6.12
N ASP A 66 -15.59 -6.49 -6.29
CA ASP A 66 -16.34 -5.86 -7.38
C ASP A 66 -16.23 -4.33 -7.31
N LEU A 67 -16.36 -3.77 -6.11
CA LEU A 67 -16.26 -2.34 -5.90
C LEU A 67 -14.84 -1.81 -6.18
N SER A 68 -13.81 -2.57 -5.79
CA SER A 68 -12.41 -2.23 -6.05
C SER A 68 -12.09 -2.22 -7.54
N ILE A 69 -12.52 -3.25 -8.28
CA ILE A 69 -12.34 -3.33 -9.73
C ILE A 69 -13.04 -2.17 -10.44
N ASN A 70 -14.26 -1.84 -10.02
CA ASN A 70 -15.02 -0.73 -10.60
C ASN A 70 -14.35 0.62 -10.32
N LEU A 71 -13.85 0.84 -9.10
CA LEU A 71 -13.13 2.06 -8.76
C LEU A 71 -11.82 2.17 -9.56
N GLN A 72 -11.09 1.06 -9.71
CA GLN A 72 -9.82 1.02 -10.43
C GLN A 72 -9.97 1.44 -11.91
N LYS A 73 -11.12 1.11 -12.52
CA LYS A 73 -11.49 1.49 -13.90
C LYS A 73 -11.90 2.96 -14.06
N SER A 74 -12.16 3.68 -12.97
CA SER A 74 -12.54 5.10 -13.03
C SER A 74 -11.37 5.96 -13.53
N ASN A 75 -11.63 6.97 -14.36
CA ASN A 75 -10.59 7.89 -14.84
C ASN A 75 -10.17 8.94 -13.79
N ASP A 76 -10.96 9.11 -12.73
CA ASP A 76 -10.82 10.24 -11.80
C ASP A 76 -10.03 9.92 -10.52
N ILE A 77 -9.34 8.77 -10.48
CA ILE A 77 -8.48 8.39 -9.36
C ILE A 77 -7.00 8.54 -9.71
N SER A 78 -6.20 8.91 -8.70
CA SER A 78 -4.76 9.08 -8.84
C SER A 78 -4.04 7.73 -9.02
N ASP A 79 -2.86 7.75 -9.63
CA ASP A 79 -2.04 6.56 -9.85
C ASP A 79 -1.73 5.80 -8.55
N ASN A 80 -1.56 6.54 -7.44
CA ASN A 80 -1.37 5.96 -6.10
C ASN A 80 -2.58 5.14 -5.63
N ILE A 81 -3.80 5.65 -5.86
CA ILE A 81 -5.02 4.94 -5.50
C ILE A 81 -5.19 3.72 -6.40
N ARG A 82 -4.84 3.81 -7.70
CA ARG A 82 -4.89 2.65 -8.61
C ARG A 82 -3.95 1.54 -8.15
N LEU A 83 -2.70 1.84 -7.80
CA LEU A 83 -1.76 0.84 -7.29
C LEU A 83 -2.25 0.22 -5.97
N LEU A 84 -2.80 1.05 -5.07
CA LEU A 84 -3.41 0.54 -3.84
C LEU A 84 -4.57 -0.40 -4.14
N LEU A 85 -5.43 -0.07 -5.10
CA LEU A 85 -6.52 -0.93 -5.53
C LEU A 85 -6.02 -2.22 -6.17
N THR A 86 -4.93 -2.18 -6.96
CA THR A 86 -4.29 -3.40 -7.48
C THR A 86 -3.88 -4.34 -6.36
N LEU A 87 -3.26 -3.80 -5.31
CA LEU A 87 -2.86 -4.58 -4.13
C LEU A 87 -4.07 -5.16 -3.40
N ILE A 88 -5.11 -4.35 -3.15
CA ILE A 88 -6.35 -4.80 -2.52
C ILE A 88 -7.00 -5.92 -3.33
N ILE A 89 -7.14 -5.74 -4.65
CA ILE A 89 -7.72 -6.73 -5.56
C ILE A 89 -6.92 -8.04 -5.52
N ALA A 90 -5.58 -7.97 -5.60
CA ALA A 90 -4.74 -9.17 -5.55
C ALA A 90 -4.86 -9.93 -4.22
N GLN A 91 -4.91 -9.20 -3.10
CA GLN A 91 -5.14 -9.78 -1.78
C GLN A 91 -6.53 -10.42 -1.69
N THR A 92 -7.59 -9.70 -2.07
CA THR A 92 -8.97 -10.21 -2.02
C THR A 92 -9.16 -11.43 -2.94
N LEU A 93 -8.54 -11.45 -4.12
CA LEU A 93 -8.55 -12.63 -4.99
C LEU A 93 -7.85 -13.82 -4.34
N THR A 94 -6.75 -13.60 -3.62
CA THR A 94 -6.05 -14.64 -2.85
C THR A 94 -6.96 -15.20 -1.76
N ASP A 95 -7.61 -14.32 -0.98
CA ASP A 95 -8.50 -14.71 0.11
C ASP A 95 -9.75 -15.47 -0.38
N LEU A 96 -10.19 -15.18 -1.61
CA LEU A 96 -11.27 -15.89 -2.30
C LEU A 96 -10.82 -17.18 -3.00
N GLY A 97 -9.53 -17.54 -2.97
CA GLY A 97 -8.98 -18.71 -3.67
C GLY A 97 -8.96 -18.58 -5.19
N ARG A 98 -9.03 -17.35 -5.72
CA ARG A 98 -9.08 -17.01 -7.15
C ARG A 98 -7.71 -16.61 -7.71
N SER A 99 -6.65 -17.33 -7.30
CA SER A 99 -5.27 -16.98 -7.63
C SER A 99 -4.96 -16.94 -9.13
N SER A 100 -5.72 -17.67 -9.96
CA SER A 100 -5.52 -17.67 -11.41
C SER A 100 -5.81 -16.32 -12.08
N GLU A 101 -6.54 -15.42 -11.42
CA GLU A 101 -6.90 -14.11 -11.96
C GLU A 101 -5.88 -13.01 -11.64
N ILE A 102 -5.01 -13.25 -10.65
CA ILE A 102 -4.10 -12.26 -10.09
C ILE A 102 -3.12 -11.74 -11.14
N ASN A 103 -2.48 -12.63 -11.90
CA ASN A 103 -1.52 -12.24 -12.92
C ASN A 103 -2.14 -11.28 -13.94
N ALA A 104 -3.34 -11.60 -14.46
CA ALA A 104 -4.01 -10.76 -15.46
C ALA A 104 -4.33 -9.35 -14.92
N ILE A 105 -4.76 -9.25 -13.66
CA ILE A 105 -4.99 -7.95 -13.00
C ILE A 105 -3.70 -7.16 -12.87
N ILE A 106 -2.62 -7.80 -12.39
CA ILE A 106 -1.33 -7.13 -12.18
C ILE A 106 -0.75 -6.64 -13.51
N GLU A 107 -0.76 -7.49 -14.55
CA GLU A 107 -0.27 -7.12 -15.89
C GLU A 107 -1.03 -5.92 -16.45
N THR A 108 -2.36 -5.96 -16.43
CA THR A 108 -3.21 -4.84 -16.89
C THR A 108 -2.96 -3.57 -16.07
N SER A 109 -2.73 -3.73 -14.77
CA SER A 109 -2.54 -2.61 -13.85
C SER A 109 -1.15 -2.01 -13.90
N LEU A 110 -0.14 -2.71 -14.41
CA LEU A 110 1.26 -2.26 -14.39
C LEU A 110 1.84 -1.99 -15.79
N ASP A 111 1.13 -2.37 -16.85
CA ASP A 111 1.44 -2.05 -18.27
C ASP A 111 1.32 -0.54 -18.58
N ASP A 112 0.67 0.22 -17.70
CA ASP A 112 0.52 1.66 -17.88
C ASP A 112 1.80 2.43 -17.50
N GLU A 113 2.38 3.12 -18.48
CA GLU A 113 3.58 3.96 -18.28
C GLU A 113 3.40 5.05 -17.20
N ARG A 114 2.17 5.37 -16.78
CA ARG A 114 1.90 6.30 -15.68
C ARG A 114 2.51 5.86 -14.35
N TYR A 115 2.70 4.56 -14.13
CA TYR A 115 3.27 4.03 -12.88
C TYR A 115 4.80 4.06 -12.80
N LEU A 116 5.46 4.71 -13.76
CA LEU A 116 6.92 4.82 -13.84
C LEU A 116 7.52 5.99 -13.05
N LYS A 117 6.68 6.86 -12.48
CA LYS A 117 7.15 7.86 -11.51
C LYS A 117 7.52 7.14 -10.21
N PRO A 118 8.42 7.71 -9.38
CA PRO A 118 8.84 7.10 -8.12
C PRO A 118 7.68 7.11 -7.12
N LEU A 119 6.72 6.22 -7.32
CA LEU A 119 5.65 5.91 -6.41
C LEU A 119 6.14 4.72 -5.59
N ASN A 120 6.32 4.95 -4.28
CA ASN A 120 6.52 3.95 -3.23
C ASN A 120 6.97 2.58 -3.76
N GLY A 121 8.27 2.41 -4.08
CA GLY A 121 8.78 1.17 -4.67
C GLY A 121 8.46 -0.10 -3.86
N TRP A 122 8.15 0.07 -2.56
CA TRP A 122 7.64 -0.97 -1.69
C TRP A 122 6.20 -1.44 -2.03
N MET A 123 5.28 -0.56 -2.44
CA MET A 123 3.93 -0.96 -2.87
C MET A 123 3.99 -1.82 -4.13
N PHE A 124 4.90 -1.45 -5.05
CA PHE A 124 5.19 -2.24 -6.23
C PHE A 124 5.73 -3.62 -5.88
N LEU A 125 6.65 -3.68 -4.92
CA LEU A 125 7.18 -4.94 -4.41
C LEU A 125 6.08 -5.82 -3.77
N ASP A 126 5.17 -5.21 -3.02
CA ASP A 126 4.00 -5.90 -2.45
C ASP A 126 3.09 -6.45 -3.54
N ILE A 127 2.74 -5.65 -4.56
CA ILE A 127 1.92 -6.10 -5.69
C ILE A 127 2.59 -7.28 -6.41
N LEU A 128 3.88 -7.14 -6.76
CA LEU A 128 4.61 -8.18 -7.48
C LEU A 128 4.85 -9.44 -6.65
N SER A 129 4.70 -9.38 -5.32
CA SER A 129 4.77 -10.59 -4.48
C SER A 129 3.58 -11.53 -4.68
N PHE A 130 2.48 -11.04 -5.23
CA PHE A 130 1.34 -11.88 -5.66
C PHE A 130 1.50 -12.40 -7.09
N TYR A 131 2.41 -11.82 -7.87
CA TYR A 131 2.59 -12.18 -9.27
C TYR A 131 3.41 -13.48 -9.40
N THR A 132 2.90 -14.43 -10.18
CA THR A 132 3.63 -15.67 -10.46
C THR A 132 4.44 -15.53 -11.73
N PHE A 133 5.76 -15.53 -11.59
CA PHE A 133 6.71 -15.43 -12.70
C PHE A 133 6.90 -16.80 -13.37
N HIS A 134 6.36 -16.95 -14.58
CA HIS A 134 6.38 -18.23 -15.30
C HIS A 134 7.35 -18.28 -16.49
N SER A 135 7.95 -17.15 -16.90
CA SER A 135 8.85 -17.10 -18.06
C SER A 135 9.75 -15.86 -18.06
N GLU A 136 10.79 -15.84 -18.92
CA GLU A 136 11.56 -14.62 -19.22
C GLU A 136 10.67 -13.47 -19.73
N ASN A 137 9.54 -13.78 -20.36
CA ASN A 137 8.61 -12.76 -20.87
C ASN A 137 7.93 -11.99 -19.73
N SER A 138 7.67 -12.65 -18.59
CA SER A 138 7.12 -12.00 -17.39
C SER A 138 8.08 -10.97 -16.80
N TYR A 139 9.39 -11.21 -16.88
CA TYR A 139 10.40 -10.23 -16.46
C TYR A 139 10.42 -9.02 -17.38
N LYS A 140 10.44 -9.25 -18.71
CA LYS A 140 10.47 -8.18 -19.70
C LYS A 140 9.28 -7.23 -19.58
N LEU A 141 8.11 -7.76 -19.19
CA LEU A 141 6.91 -6.95 -18.98
C LEU A 141 7.09 -5.87 -17.90
N PHE A 142 7.90 -6.16 -16.87
CA PHE A 142 8.11 -5.27 -15.73
C PHE A 142 9.54 -4.75 -15.62
N GLU A 143 10.40 -4.92 -16.64
CA GLU A 143 11.84 -4.61 -16.54
C GLU A 143 12.09 -3.17 -16.07
N LYS A 144 11.33 -2.20 -16.61
CA LYS A 144 11.46 -0.79 -16.26
C LYS A 144 11.01 -0.51 -14.82
N GLN A 145 9.90 -1.12 -14.41
CA GLN A 145 9.34 -1.02 -13.06
C GLN A 145 10.27 -1.68 -12.03
N LEU A 146 10.81 -2.85 -12.34
CA LEU A 146 11.78 -3.56 -11.50
C LEU A 146 13.07 -2.74 -11.32
N LYS A 147 13.59 -2.13 -12.39
CA LYS A 147 14.73 -1.23 -12.30
C LYS A 147 14.45 -0.02 -11.39
N ASN A 148 13.27 0.58 -11.51
CA ASN A 148 12.87 1.68 -10.64
C ASN A 148 12.80 1.25 -9.16
N ILE A 149 12.35 0.02 -8.88
CA ILE A 149 12.32 -0.54 -7.52
C ILE A 149 13.75 -0.73 -7.00
N GLU A 150 14.65 -1.32 -7.80
CA GLU A 150 16.07 -1.50 -7.48
C GLU A 150 16.73 -0.16 -7.13
N ASP A 151 16.55 0.87 -7.96
CA ASP A 151 17.09 2.21 -7.76
C ASP A 151 16.53 2.90 -6.51
N TYR A 152 15.22 2.72 -6.23
CA TYR A 152 14.55 3.26 -5.05
C TYR A 152 15.03 2.59 -3.76
N LEU A 153 15.08 1.25 -3.76
CA LEU A 153 15.45 0.45 -2.60
C LEU A 153 16.96 0.44 -2.33
N GLY A 154 17.77 0.70 -3.36
CA GLY A 154 19.23 0.60 -3.28
C GLY A 154 19.73 -0.85 -3.28
N ILE A 155 19.04 -1.75 -3.99
CA ILE A 155 19.36 -3.18 -4.07
C ILE A 155 19.37 -3.66 -5.53
N ALA A 156 19.86 -4.87 -5.77
CA ALA A 156 19.71 -5.57 -7.03
C ALA A 156 18.89 -6.85 -6.82
N LEU A 157 17.91 -7.09 -7.69
CA LEU A 157 17.10 -8.31 -7.68
C LEU A 157 17.78 -9.39 -8.52
N ASP A 158 17.68 -10.64 -8.05
CA ASP A 158 18.19 -11.79 -8.79
C ASP A 158 17.27 -12.10 -9.98
N ARG A 159 17.73 -11.75 -11.18
CA ARG A 159 16.98 -11.93 -12.43
C ARG A 159 16.74 -13.40 -12.77
N ASN A 160 17.62 -14.31 -12.31
CA ASN A 160 17.47 -15.75 -12.56
C ASN A 160 16.41 -16.39 -11.65
N ASN A 161 16.03 -15.69 -10.57
CA ASN A 161 15.03 -16.17 -9.62
C ASN A 161 14.20 -15.01 -9.07
N ILE A 162 13.61 -14.24 -9.98
CA ILE A 162 12.97 -12.97 -9.66
C ILE A 162 11.82 -13.11 -8.65
N GLY A 163 11.02 -14.16 -8.74
CA GLY A 163 9.92 -14.42 -7.80
C GLY A 163 10.43 -14.62 -6.37
N ASN A 164 11.46 -15.46 -6.19
CA ASN A 164 12.08 -15.64 -4.88
C ASN A 164 12.81 -14.38 -4.40
N SER A 165 13.46 -13.66 -5.31
CA SER A 165 14.15 -12.41 -5.01
C SER A 165 13.19 -11.34 -4.49
N ILE A 166 12.04 -11.16 -5.15
CA ILE A 166 10.96 -10.26 -4.73
C ILE A 166 10.43 -10.68 -3.36
N SER A 167 10.10 -11.96 -3.18
CA SER A 167 9.60 -12.46 -1.89
C SER A 167 10.59 -12.23 -0.75
N THR A 168 11.85 -12.59 -0.94
CA THR A 168 12.91 -12.42 0.07
C THR A 168 13.16 -10.94 0.39
N THR A 169 13.16 -10.10 -0.65
CA THR A 169 13.30 -8.65 -0.52
C THR A 169 12.15 -8.07 0.30
N ARG A 170 10.91 -8.48 -0.01
CA ARG A 170 9.71 -8.02 0.70
C ARG A 170 9.77 -8.38 2.19
N HIS A 171 10.12 -9.62 2.51
CA HIS A 171 10.26 -10.05 3.91
C HIS A 171 11.35 -9.27 4.64
N SER A 172 12.51 -9.08 4.01
CA SER A 172 13.61 -8.29 4.59
C SER A 172 13.21 -6.83 4.81
N TRP A 173 12.50 -6.24 3.84
CA TRP A 173 11.98 -4.88 3.92
C TRP A 173 11.03 -4.71 5.10
N LEU A 174 10.05 -5.60 5.23
CA LEU A 174 9.10 -5.57 6.36
C LEU A 174 9.81 -5.74 7.70
N SER A 175 10.80 -6.64 7.77
CA SER A 175 11.60 -6.83 8.98
C SER A 175 12.34 -5.56 9.39
N GLU A 176 13.06 -4.92 8.48
CA GLU A 176 13.78 -3.67 8.77
C GLU A 176 12.83 -2.54 9.17
N LYS A 177 11.67 -2.44 8.49
CA LYS A 177 10.64 -1.45 8.82
C LYS A 177 10.10 -1.65 10.23
N THR A 178 9.84 -2.89 10.63
CA THR A 178 9.40 -3.22 12.00
C THR A 178 10.46 -2.83 13.01
N THR A 179 11.72 -3.21 12.80
CA THR A 179 12.83 -2.83 13.69
C THR A 179 12.95 -1.31 13.83
N LEU A 180 12.86 -0.55 12.73
CA LEU A 180 12.92 0.91 12.79
C LEU A 180 11.74 1.51 13.56
N ASN A 181 10.53 0.96 13.42
CA ASN A 181 9.36 1.39 14.18
C ASN A 181 9.47 1.06 15.68
N ASP A 182 10.05 -0.10 16.02
CA ASP A 182 10.31 -0.47 17.41
C ASP A 182 11.31 0.49 18.05
N ILE A 183 12.39 0.83 17.32
CA ILE A 183 13.33 1.87 17.74
C ILE A 183 12.58 3.17 17.98
N ARG A 184 11.80 3.68 17.03
CA ARG A 184 11.03 4.93 17.19
C ARG A 184 10.13 4.93 18.43
N SER A 185 9.48 3.80 18.69
CA SER A 185 8.57 3.64 19.83
C SER A 185 9.32 3.59 21.16
N SER A 186 10.60 3.17 21.16
CA SER A 186 11.46 3.12 22.35
C SER A 186 12.00 4.49 22.79
N LYS A 187 11.75 5.58 22.04
CA LYS A 187 12.29 6.92 22.34
C LYS A 187 11.99 7.41 23.76
N SER A 188 10.82 7.09 24.31
CA SER A 188 10.42 7.47 25.68
C SER A 188 10.92 6.50 26.76
N LEU A 189 11.45 5.35 26.37
CA LEU A 189 11.86 4.26 27.26
C LEU A 189 13.38 4.21 27.46
N LEU A 190 14.15 4.72 26.50
CA LEU A 190 15.61 4.73 26.51
C LEU A 190 16.16 6.10 26.93
N SER A 191 17.38 6.10 27.50
CA SER A 191 18.13 7.36 27.58
C SER A 191 18.46 7.87 26.17
N MET A 192 18.74 9.17 26.05
CA MET A 192 19.07 9.77 24.75
C MET A 192 20.27 9.09 24.07
N GLU A 193 21.29 8.69 24.84
CA GLU A 193 22.48 8.00 24.32
C GLU A 193 22.17 6.58 23.87
N GLU A 194 21.35 5.84 24.62
CA GLU A 194 20.88 4.50 24.21
C GLU A 194 20.01 4.57 22.97
N TYR A 195 19.10 5.56 22.89
CA TYR A 195 18.26 5.77 21.72
C TYR A 195 19.10 6.11 20.48
N LYS A 196 20.08 7.00 20.60
CA LYS A 196 21.04 7.32 19.53
C LYS A 196 21.82 6.08 19.09
N ARG A 197 22.34 5.29 20.03
CA ARG A 197 23.06 4.04 19.72
C ARG A 197 22.18 3.07 18.96
N SER A 198 20.94 2.83 19.39
CA SER A 198 20.00 1.94 18.69
C SER A 198 19.77 2.34 17.23
N ILE A 199 19.66 3.65 16.94
CA ILE A 199 19.51 4.11 15.55
C ILE A 199 20.80 3.90 14.74
N LEU A 200 21.97 4.18 15.32
CA LEU A 200 23.26 3.95 14.65
C LEU A 200 23.52 2.47 14.37
N ASP A 201 23.20 1.60 15.33
CA ASP A 201 23.28 0.15 15.18
C ASP A 201 22.38 -0.31 14.03
N PHE A 202 21.14 0.20 13.96
CA PHE A 202 20.24 -0.06 12.84
C PHE A 202 20.83 0.38 11.49
N ILE A 203 21.35 1.61 11.39
CA ILE A 203 21.97 2.13 10.16
C ILE A 203 23.12 1.21 9.70
N SER A 204 23.89 0.65 10.62
CA SER A 204 25.04 -0.21 10.29
C SER A 204 24.67 -1.56 9.66
N ILE A 205 23.43 -2.03 9.87
CA ILE A 205 22.96 -3.34 9.39
C ILE A 205 21.85 -3.24 8.34
N ALA A 206 21.18 -2.09 8.24
CA ALA A 206 20.08 -1.86 7.31
C ALA A 206 20.57 -1.97 5.87
N LYS A 207 19.78 -2.63 5.02
CA LYS A 207 20.09 -2.83 3.59
C LYS A 207 19.35 -1.84 2.71
N PHE A 208 18.16 -1.39 3.16
CA PHE A 208 17.28 -0.60 2.31
C PHE A 208 17.52 0.89 2.47
N LYS A 209 17.88 1.54 1.37
CA LYS A 209 18.14 2.98 1.30
C LYS A 209 17.04 3.84 1.93
N PRO A 210 15.73 3.59 1.73
CA PRO A 210 14.69 4.39 2.38
C PRO A 210 14.71 4.32 3.92
N HIS A 211 14.96 3.14 4.50
CA HIS A 211 15.02 3.00 5.95
C HIS A 211 16.29 3.62 6.54
N ILE A 212 17.42 3.51 5.84
CA ILE A 212 18.66 4.20 6.20
C ILE A 212 18.44 5.71 6.25
N LEU A 213 17.87 6.29 5.17
CA LEU A 213 17.58 7.72 5.10
C LEU A 213 16.59 8.18 6.18
N GLU A 214 15.60 7.34 6.53
CA GLU A 214 14.69 7.64 7.64
C GLU A 214 15.42 7.63 8.99
N ALA A 215 16.26 6.63 9.24
CA ALA A 215 17.07 6.54 10.46
C ALA A 215 18.06 7.71 10.60
N GLU A 216 18.72 8.11 9.50
CA GLU A 216 19.60 9.28 9.47
C GLU A 216 18.86 10.57 9.81
N ARG A 217 17.63 10.74 9.31
CA ARG A 217 16.77 11.88 9.68
C ARG A 217 16.40 11.85 11.16
N LEU A 218 16.11 10.67 11.72
CA LEU A 218 15.86 10.53 13.15
C LEU A 218 17.08 10.99 13.95
N ILE A 219 18.29 10.53 13.61
CA ILE A 219 19.54 10.99 14.26
C ILE A 219 19.72 12.50 14.13
N GLY A 220 19.53 13.06 12.93
CA GLY A 220 19.67 14.49 12.69
C GLY A 220 18.69 15.34 13.50
N SER A 221 17.53 14.80 13.88
CA SER A 221 16.55 15.47 14.76
C SER A 221 16.90 15.43 16.25
N LEU A 222 17.97 14.73 16.64
CA LEU A 222 18.44 14.60 18.04
C LEU A 222 19.69 15.43 18.33
N GLN A 223 20.15 16.22 17.35
CA GLN A 223 21.20 17.24 17.47
C GLN A 223 20.58 18.56 17.89
#